data_AF-A0A3N0XVK2-F1
#
_entry.id   AF-A0A3N0XVK2-F1
#
_cell.length_a   1.000
_cell.length_b   1.000
_cell.length_c   1.000
_cell.angle_alpha   90.00
_cell.angle_beta   90.00
_cell.angle_gamma   90.00
#
_symmetry.space_group_name_H-M   'P 1'
#
loop_
_entity.id
_entity.type
_entity.pdbx_description
1 polymer ?
#
loop_
_entity_poly.entity_id
_entity_poly.type
_entity_poly.pdbx_seq_one_letter_code
_entity_poly.pdbx_strand_id
1 'polypeptide(L)'
;MAQTRLLCLFVFFSAAHLLSTAKAQYEKYSFKSFPPNDLMPLESAYGHALEMYASQDWKQSVKYLELSLRLHRLLKDSEAYCSQNCSAGREYEENSTDTALLIMGHIIMRAACLQRCKTNFPVFSKSYPKRETLGAFEQRIPYRYLQYVYYQYEAEQGRVLWELNEATGAIAQQMLHEQRDFYYATVAGAASAFPVMSIR
;
A
#
# COMPACT_ATOMS: atom_id res chain seq x y z
N MET A 1 -24.29 6.38 -43.99
CA MET A 1 -24.58 6.54 -42.53
C MET A 1 -24.28 5.31 -41.69
N ALA A 2 -24.35 4.08 -42.22
CA ALA A 2 -24.07 2.86 -41.44
C ALA A 2 -22.58 2.63 -41.12
N GLN A 3 -21.67 2.94 -42.07
CA GLN A 3 -20.21 2.76 -41.88
C GLN A 3 -19.61 3.68 -40.82
N THR A 4 -20.06 4.92 -40.71
CA THR A 4 -19.60 5.87 -39.67
C THR A 4 -20.05 5.47 -38.27
N ARG A 5 -21.22 4.83 -38.12
CA ARG A 5 -21.68 4.28 -36.83
C ARG A 5 -20.89 3.04 -36.42
N LEU A 6 -20.52 2.19 -37.38
CA LEU A 6 -19.71 0.99 -37.13
C LEU A 6 -18.29 1.38 -36.68
N LEU A 7 -17.66 2.35 -37.36
CA LEU A 7 -16.34 2.86 -37.00
C LEU A 7 -16.33 3.52 -35.61
N CYS A 8 -17.37 4.29 -35.26
CA CYS A 8 -17.50 4.84 -33.92
C CYS A 8 -17.64 3.74 -32.86
N LEU A 9 -18.47 2.72 -33.10
CA LEU A 9 -18.63 1.59 -32.16
C LEU A 9 -17.33 0.82 -31.96
N PHE A 10 -16.54 0.58 -33.01
CA PHE A 10 -15.23 -0.05 -32.89
C PHE A 10 -14.22 0.81 -32.13
N VAL A 11 -14.24 2.13 -32.30
CA VAL A 11 -13.37 3.06 -31.55
C VAL A 11 -13.79 3.15 -30.08
N PHE A 12 -15.10 3.13 -29.78
CA PHE A 12 -15.59 3.06 -28.40
C PHE A 12 -15.27 1.72 -27.73
N PHE A 13 -15.39 0.61 -28.46
CA PHE A 13 -15.00 -0.72 -27.93
C PHE A 13 -13.50 -0.82 -27.69
N SER A 14 -12.67 -0.31 -28.61
CA SER A 14 -11.22 -0.33 -28.44
C SER A 14 -10.74 0.61 -27.32
N ALA A 15 -11.36 1.78 -27.16
CA ALA A 15 -11.10 2.67 -26.02
C ALA A 15 -11.54 2.06 -24.68
N ALA A 16 -12.69 1.35 -24.63
CA ALA A 16 -13.14 0.64 -23.44
C ALA A 16 -12.21 -0.54 -23.08
N HIS A 17 -11.67 -1.25 -24.07
CA HIS A 17 -10.67 -2.29 -23.84
C HIS A 17 -9.34 -1.72 -23.33
N LEU A 18 -8.92 -0.53 -23.78
CA LEU A 18 -7.72 0.15 -23.29
C LEU A 18 -7.87 0.70 -21.86
N LEU A 19 -9.06 1.14 -21.44
CA LEU A 19 -9.29 1.55 -20.05
C LEU A 19 -9.33 0.36 -19.08
N SER A 20 -9.75 -0.82 -19.54
CA SER A 20 -9.88 -2.03 -18.70
C SER A 20 -8.53 -2.68 -18.34
N THR A 21 -7.46 -2.34 -19.08
CA THR A 21 -6.10 -2.85 -18.85
C THR A 21 -5.23 -1.95 -17.98
N ALA A 22 -5.73 -0.80 -17.52
CA ALA A 22 -5.09 0.00 -16.49
C ALA A 22 -5.29 -0.65 -15.10
N LYS A 23 -4.87 -1.91 -14.94
CA LYS A 23 -4.55 -2.43 -13.62
C LYS A 23 -3.30 -1.70 -13.19
N ALA A 24 -3.45 -0.70 -12.33
CA ALA A 24 -2.36 -0.22 -11.50
C ALA A 24 -1.78 -1.44 -10.78
N GLN A 25 -0.69 -1.97 -11.33
CA GLN A 25 -0.11 -3.24 -10.93
C GLN A 25 0.78 -2.98 -9.73
N TYR A 26 0.13 -2.70 -8.59
CA TYR A 26 0.74 -2.94 -7.29
C TYR A 26 1.20 -4.40 -7.22
N GLU A 27 2.22 -4.69 -6.41
CA GLU A 27 2.67 -6.06 -6.08
C GLU A 27 1.51 -7.05 -6.11
N LYS A 28 1.72 -8.25 -6.67
CA LYS A 28 0.70 -9.32 -6.80
C LYS A 28 0.08 -9.64 -5.43
N TYR A 29 -0.88 -8.83 -5.03
CA TYR A 29 -1.46 -8.80 -3.70
C TYR A 29 -2.51 -9.90 -3.62
N SER A 30 -2.36 -10.75 -2.62
CA SER A 30 -3.32 -11.79 -2.29
C SER A 30 -3.41 -11.86 -0.77
N PHE A 31 -4.58 -11.53 -0.24
CA PHE A 31 -4.83 -11.55 1.21
C PHE A 31 -4.63 -12.95 1.83
N LYS A 32 -4.72 -14.01 1.01
CA LYS A 32 -4.48 -15.40 1.42
C LYS A 32 -2.99 -15.75 1.57
N SER A 33 -2.11 -15.00 0.90
CA SER A 33 -0.67 -15.28 0.83
C SER A 33 0.13 -14.03 1.21
N PHE A 34 -0.27 -13.38 2.30
CA PHE A 34 0.49 -12.26 2.84
C PHE A 34 1.83 -12.77 3.40
N PRO A 35 2.96 -12.11 3.09
CA PRO A 35 4.28 -12.57 3.53
C PRO A 35 4.36 -12.61 5.07
N PRO A 36 4.76 -13.75 5.67
CA PRO A 36 4.73 -13.91 7.13
C PRO A 36 5.72 -12.98 7.84
N ASN A 37 6.84 -12.63 7.20
CA ASN A 37 7.87 -11.75 7.76
C ASN A 37 7.38 -10.30 7.95
N ASP A 38 6.39 -9.88 7.17
CA ASP A 38 5.82 -8.54 7.22
C ASP A 38 4.60 -8.49 8.18
N LEU A 39 4.20 -9.63 8.76
CA LEU A 39 2.99 -9.72 9.57
C LEU A 39 3.25 -9.27 11.01
N MET A 40 2.93 -8.01 11.28
CA MET A 40 2.95 -7.41 12.61
C MET A 40 1.64 -6.68 12.93
N PRO A 41 1.36 -6.33 14.19
CA PRO A 41 0.18 -5.54 14.54
C PRO A 41 0.19 -4.18 13.82
N LEU A 42 -0.95 -3.79 13.24
CA LEU A 42 -1.10 -2.52 12.51
C LEU A 42 -0.69 -1.31 13.36
N GLU A 43 -1.12 -1.28 14.62
CA GLU A 43 -0.78 -0.23 15.58
C GLU A 43 0.75 -0.08 15.76
N SER A 44 1.45 -1.21 15.86
CA SER A 44 2.90 -1.21 16.05
C SER A 44 3.63 -0.73 14.81
N ALA A 45 3.19 -1.14 13.62
CA ALA A 45 3.77 -0.69 12.36
C ALA A 45 3.59 0.82 12.17
N TYR A 46 2.38 1.33 12.39
CA TYR A 46 2.07 2.75 12.24
C TYR A 46 2.77 3.61 13.31
N GLY A 47 2.76 3.18 14.57
CA GLY A 47 3.44 3.88 15.66
C GLY A 47 4.96 3.99 15.42
N HIS A 48 5.59 2.90 14.98
CA HIS A 48 7.02 2.93 14.65
C HIS A 48 7.32 3.81 13.42
N ALA A 49 6.42 3.85 12.43
CA ALA A 49 6.57 4.75 11.29
C ALA A 49 6.56 6.23 11.70
N LEU A 50 5.73 6.59 12.68
CA LEU A 50 5.66 7.95 13.26
C LEU A 50 6.86 8.28 14.14
N GLU A 51 7.42 7.29 14.85
CA GLU A 51 8.66 7.47 15.60
C GLU A 51 9.83 7.78 14.65
N MET A 52 9.95 7.04 13.54
CA MET A 52 10.95 7.30 12.51
C MET A 52 10.71 8.62 11.77
N TYR A 53 9.45 9.01 11.61
CA TYR A 53 9.09 10.33 11.11
C TYR A 53 9.58 11.45 12.04
N ALA A 54 9.39 11.27 13.36
CA ALA A 54 9.82 12.24 14.36
C ALA A 54 11.35 12.32 14.48
N SER A 55 12.06 11.20 14.27
CA SER A 55 13.52 11.15 14.25
C SER A 55 14.15 11.60 12.93
N GLN A 56 13.34 11.99 11.93
CA GLN A 56 13.77 12.40 10.59
C GLN A 56 14.47 11.28 9.78
N ASP A 57 14.30 10.01 10.15
CA ASP A 57 14.72 8.88 9.29
C ASP A 57 13.64 8.62 8.24
N TRP A 58 13.69 9.38 7.15
CA TRP A 58 12.69 9.31 6.08
C TRP A 58 12.64 7.92 5.43
N LYS A 59 13.80 7.27 5.25
CA LYS A 59 13.89 5.97 4.59
C LYS A 59 13.15 4.89 5.39
N GLN A 60 13.39 4.81 6.71
CA GLN A 60 12.67 3.87 7.55
C GLN A 60 11.20 4.27 7.72
N SER A 61 10.91 5.57 7.83
CA SER A 61 9.53 6.05 7.95
C SER A 61 8.69 5.63 6.74
N VAL A 62 9.18 5.78 5.50
CA VAL A 62 8.47 5.28 4.30
C VAL A 62 8.21 3.79 4.39
N LYS A 63 9.23 3.00 4.70
CA LYS A 63 9.12 1.53 4.76
C LYS A 63 8.01 1.08 5.70
N TYR A 64 7.93 1.67 6.89
CA TYR A 64 6.89 1.31 7.87
C TYR A 64 5.53 1.94 7.56
N LEU A 65 5.47 3.13 6.96
CA LEU A 65 4.22 3.72 6.47
C LEU A 65 3.58 2.83 5.40
N GLU A 66 4.36 2.38 4.42
CA GLU A 66 3.90 1.46 3.37
C GLU A 66 3.47 0.10 3.94
N LEU A 67 4.24 -0.45 4.87
CA LEU A 67 3.87 -1.67 5.58
C LEU A 67 2.54 -1.51 6.32
N SER A 68 2.35 -0.39 7.02
CA SER A 68 1.11 -0.09 7.74
C SER A 68 -0.09 0.00 6.79
N LEU A 69 0.07 0.59 5.60
CA LEU A 69 -0.97 0.63 4.57
C LEU A 69 -1.32 -0.77 4.04
N ARG A 70 -0.31 -1.63 3.80
CA ARG A 70 -0.50 -3.03 3.38
C ARG A 70 -1.24 -3.84 4.45
N LEU A 71 -0.87 -3.68 5.72
CA LEU A 71 -1.53 -4.34 6.85
C LEU A 71 -2.98 -3.88 7.05
N HIS A 72 -3.25 -2.58 6.91
CA HIS A 72 -4.61 -2.04 6.99
C HIS A 72 -5.50 -2.62 5.88
N ARG A 73 -4.98 -2.71 4.65
CA ARG A 73 -5.69 -3.34 3.54
C ARG A 73 -5.97 -4.82 3.81
N LEU A 74 -4.97 -5.56 4.28
CA LEU A 74 -5.13 -6.97 4.66
C LEU A 74 -6.25 -7.17 5.70
N LEU A 75 -6.28 -6.31 6.72
CA LEU A 75 -7.31 -6.34 7.77
C LEU A 75 -8.70 -6.08 7.17
N LYS A 76 -8.88 -5.00 6.41
CA LYS A 76 -10.19 -4.65 5.82
C LYS A 76 -10.68 -5.68 4.80
N ASP A 77 -9.79 -6.20 3.96
CA ASP A 77 -10.16 -7.21 2.95
C ASP A 77 -10.56 -8.53 3.61
N SER A 78 -9.86 -8.96 4.66
CA SER A 78 -10.22 -10.18 5.41
C SER A 78 -11.52 -10.02 6.22
N GLU A 79 -11.77 -8.84 6.78
CA GLU A 79 -13.05 -8.51 7.41
C GLU A 79 -14.20 -8.53 6.40
N ALA A 80 -14.00 -7.90 5.24
CA ALA A 80 -14.98 -7.89 4.16
C ALA A 80 -15.28 -9.31 3.67
N TYR A 81 -14.24 -10.13 3.45
CA TYR A 81 -14.38 -11.52 3.05
C TYR A 81 -15.24 -12.32 4.03
N CYS A 82 -14.95 -12.24 5.33
CA CYS A 82 -15.75 -12.91 6.34
C CYS A 82 -17.17 -12.35 6.44
N SER A 83 -17.34 -11.04 6.30
CA SER A 83 -18.66 -10.40 6.37
C SER A 83 -19.60 -10.85 5.25
N GLN A 84 -19.06 -11.08 4.04
CA GLN A 84 -19.79 -11.54 2.86
C GLN A 84 -20.07 -13.04 2.95
N ASN A 85 -19.09 -13.85 3.36
CA ASN A 85 -19.31 -15.30 3.46
C ASN A 85 -20.26 -15.68 4.62
N CYS A 86 -20.38 -14.80 5.61
CA CYS A 86 -21.31 -14.95 6.74
C CYS A 86 -22.54 -14.04 6.64
N SER A 87 -22.76 -13.33 5.53
CA SER A 87 -24.05 -12.66 5.31
C SER A 87 -25.07 -13.75 5.05
N ALA A 88 -26.01 -13.91 5.98
CA ALA A 88 -26.94 -15.03 6.05
C ALA A 88 -27.56 -15.35 4.68
N GLY A 89 -27.21 -16.52 4.14
CA GLY A 89 -27.91 -17.09 3.02
C GLY A 89 -29.22 -17.72 3.50
N ARG A 90 -30.32 -17.03 3.22
CA ARG A 90 -31.58 -17.55 2.61
C ARG A 90 -32.89 -17.34 3.35
N GLU A 91 -33.88 -17.12 2.47
CA GLU A 91 -35.34 -17.31 2.53
C GLU A 91 -35.91 -17.68 3.89
N TYR A 92 -36.69 -16.75 4.40
CA TYR A 92 -37.49 -16.90 5.60
C TYR A 92 -38.79 -17.63 5.22
N GLU A 93 -39.04 -18.82 5.79
CA GLU A 93 -40.41 -19.34 5.84
C GLU A 93 -41.16 -18.53 6.91
N GLU A 94 -42.02 -17.66 6.41
CA GLU A 94 -42.83 -16.70 7.15
C GLU A 94 -43.96 -17.42 7.90
N ASN A 95 -43.66 -18.11 8.99
CA ASN A 95 -44.67 -18.67 9.90
C ASN A 95 -44.11 -18.91 11.30
N SER A 96 -43.85 -17.85 12.08
CA SER A 96 -43.92 -17.94 13.55
C SER A 96 -43.95 -16.57 14.22
N THR A 97 -44.73 -16.51 15.31
CA THR A 97 -45.01 -15.34 16.16
C THR A 97 -43.85 -14.93 17.06
N ASP A 98 -42.66 -15.53 16.91
CA ASP A 98 -41.46 -15.32 17.73
C ASP A 98 -40.32 -14.68 16.93
N THR A 99 -40.64 -13.58 16.25
CA THR A 99 -39.68 -12.79 15.44
C THR A 99 -38.44 -12.38 16.24
N ALA A 100 -38.58 -12.05 17.53
CA ALA A 100 -37.46 -11.68 18.39
C ALA A 100 -36.48 -12.85 18.63
N LEU A 101 -36.98 -14.07 18.87
CA LEU A 101 -36.14 -15.26 19.07
C LEU A 101 -35.39 -15.62 17.79
N LEU A 102 -36.06 -15.50 16.64
CA LEU A 102 -35.46 -15.74 15.33
C LEU A 102 -34.36 -14.72 15.02
N ILE A 103 -34.61 -13.43 15.26
CA ILE A 103 -33.59 -12.36 15.09
C ILE A 103 -32.37 -12.64 15.95
N MET A 104 -32.56 -13.01 17.23
CA MET A 104 -31.46 -13.34 18.13
C MET A 104 -30.70 -14.60 17.65
N GLY A 105 -31.41 -15.61 17.19
CA GLY A 105 -30.82 -16.80 16.56
C GLY A 105 -29.94 -16.43 15.36
N HIS A 106 -30.40 -15.55 14.48
CA HIS A 106 -29.62 -15.06 13.34
C HIS A 106 -28.36 -14.30 13.78
N ILE A 107 -28.46 -13.45 14.80
CA ILE A 107 -27.30 -12.70 15.34
C ILE A 107 -26.25 -13.68 15.89
N ILE A 108 -26.66 -14.66 16.68
CA ILE A 108 -25.77 -15.67 17.26
C ILE A 108 -25.12 -16.53 16.17
N MET A 109 -25.90 -17.01 15.20
CA MET A 109 -25.39 -17.82 14.09
C MET A 109 -24.38 -17.05 13.23
N ARG A 110 -24.68 -15.78 12.92
CA ARG A 110 -23.75 -14.90 12.20
C ARG A 110 -22.47 -14.65 13.02
N ALA A 111 -22.59 -14.39 14.32
CA ALA A 111 -21.44 -14.22 15.19
C ALA A 111 -20.55 -15.47 15.23
N ALA A 112 -21.14 -16.66 15.35
CA ALA A 112 -20.43 -17.94 15.31
C ALA A 112 -19.73 -18.16 13.96
N CYS A 113 -20.38 -17.85 12.84
CA CYS A 113 -19.77 -17.90 11.51
C CYS A 113 -18.57 -16.95 11.40
N LEU A 114 -18.73 -15.69 11.83
CA LEU A 114 -17.67 -14.68 11.79
C LEU A 114 -16.48 -15.10 12.65
N GLN A 115 -16.71 -15.66 13.83
CA GLN A 115 -15.65 -16.15 14.71
C GLN A 115 -14.84 -17.26 14.02
N ARG A 116 -15.51 -18.27 13.44
CA ARG A 116 -14.86 -19.36 12.69
C ARG A 116 -14.14 -18.89 11.43
N CYS A 117 -14.65 -17.87 10.76
CA CYS A 117 -14.00 -17.31 9.58
C CYS A 117 -12.71 -16.58 9.96
N LYS A 118 -12.77 -15.74 11.01
CA LYS A 118 -11.61 -14.94 11.46
C LYS A 118 -10.46 -15.82 11.97
N THR A 119 -10.73 -16.98 12.57
CA THR A 119 -9.67 -17.90 13.02
C THR A 119 -8.80 -18.45 11.88
N ASN A 120 -9.28 -18.41 10.63
CA ASN A 120 -8.53 -18.90 9.46
C ASN A 120 -7.51 -17.89 8.93
N PHE A 121 -7.53 -16.63 9.38
CA PHE A 121 -6.63 -15.60 8.88
C PHE A 121 -5.62 -15.16 9.94
N PRO A 122 -4.31 -15.16 9.61
CA PRO A 122 -3.28 -14.85 10.58
C PRO A 122 -3.30 -13.37 11.04
N VAL A 123 -3.91 -12.47 10.27
CA VAL A 123 -4.09 -11.06 10.65
C VAL A 123 -4.90 -10.88 11.94
N PHE A 124 -5.90 -11.73 12.19
CA PHE A 124 -6.74 -11.67 13.39
C PHE A 124 -6.10 -12.34 14.61
N SER A 125 -4.95 -13.03 14.45
CA SER A 125 -4.15 -13.51 15.58
C SER A 125 -3.39 -12.38 16.29
N LYS A 126 -3.22 -11.24 15.60
CA LYS A 126 -2.55 -10.05 16.15
C LYS A 126 -3.57 -9.16 16.88
N SER A 127 -3.06 -8.25 17.71
CA SER A 127 -3.91 -7.31 18.43
C SER A 127 -4.69 -6.42 17.48
N TYR A 128 -6.00 -6.30 17.72
CA TYR A 128 -6.86 -5.41 16.94
C TYR A 128 -6.44 -3.93 17.15
N PRO A 129 -6.38 -3.11 16.09
CA PRO A 129 -5.96 -1.71 16.19
C PRO A 129 -6.94 -0.85 17.00
N LYS A 130 -6.45 0.24 17.58
CA LYS A 130 -7.28 1.20 18.30
C LYS A 130 -8.20 1.97 17.34
N ARG A 131 -9.31 2.49 17.86
CA ARG A 131 -10.26 3.32 17.09
C ARG A 131 -9.60 4.56 16.49
N GLU A 132 -8.69 5.19 17.23
CA GLU A 132 -7.95 6.38 16.76
C GLU A 132 -7.11 6.07 15.52
N THR A 133 -6.33 4.99 15.57
CA THR A 133 -5.52 4.51 14.44
C THR A 133 -6.41 4.21 13.24
N LEU A 134 -7.48 3.43 13.41
CA LEU A 134 -8.42 3.16 12.32
C LEU A 134 -9.03 4.44 11.73
N GLY A 135 -9.40 5.40 12.58
CA GLY A 135 -9.89 6.72 12.15
C GLY A 135 -8.86 7.48 11.31
N ALA A 136 -7.57 7.40 11.65
CA ALA A 136 -6.51 8.00 10.85
C ALA A 136 -6.40 7.38 9.45
N PHE A 137 -6.52 6.05 9.33
CA PHE A 137 -6.55 5.37 8.03
C PHE A 137 -7.80 5.70 7.21
N GLU A 138 -8.96 5.82 7.86
CA GLU A 138 -10.22 6.23 7.22
C GLU A 138 -10.14 7.67 6.69
N GLN A 139 -9.50 8.57 7.44
CA GLN A 139 -9.21 9.94 7.03
C GLN A 139 -8.02 10.07 6.06
N ARG A 140 -7.41 8.94 5.65
CA ARG A 140 -6.25 8.89 4.74
C ARG A 140 -5.03 9.68 5.25
N ILE A 141 -4.92 9.86 6.57
CA ILE A 141 -3.80 10.57 7.21
C ILE A 141 -2.43 9.94 6.86
N PRO A 142 -2.25 8.60 6.86
CA PRO A 142 -0.97 8.00 6.50
C PRO A 142 -0.47 8.39 5.09
N TYR A 143 -1.37 8.64 4.13
CA TYR A 143 -0.98 9.11 2.79
C TYR A 143 -0.39 10.51 2.81
N ARG A 144 -0.88 11.39 3.68
CA ARG A 144 -0.33 12.74 3.87
C ARG A 144 1.10 12.68 4.43
N TYR A 145 1.33 11.83 5.43
CA TYR A 145 2.67 11.59 5.94
C TYR A 145 3.57 11.00 4.85
N LEU A 146 3.11 9.99 4.13
CA LEU A 146 3.87 9.34 3.07
C LEU A 146 4.31 10.34 1.99
N GLN A 147 3.40 11.22 1.53
CA GLN A 147 3.72 12.28 0.58
C GLN A 147 4.83 13.22 1.08
N TYR A 148 4.73 13.64 2.34
CA TYR A 148 5.74 14.52 2.94
C TYR A 148 7.10 13.82 3.09
N VAL A 149 7.10 12.56 3.54
CA VAL A 149 8.35 11.80 3.73
C VAL A 149 9.05 11.57 2.40
N TYR A 150 8.32 11.22 1.34
CA TYR A 150 8.89 11.12 -0.01
C TYR A 150 9.52 12.43 -0.47
N TYR A 151 8.81 13.55 -0.28
CA TYR A 151 9.34 14.87 -0.61
C TYR A 151 10.63 15.19 0.16
N GLN A 152 10.68 14.93 1.48
CA GLN A 152 11.87 15.17 2.28
C GLN A 152 13.03 14.25 1.90
N TYR A 153 12.75 12.97 1.64
CA TYR A 153 13.75 12.01 1.20
C TYR A 153 14.41 12.45 -0.12
N GLU A 154 13.61 12.85 -1.11
CA GLU A 154 14.13 13.38 -2.37
C GLU A 154 14.91 14.68 -2.19
N ALA A 155 14.45 15.58 -1.31
CA ALA A 155 15.15 16.83 -1.01
C ALA A 155 16.50 16.60 -0.32
N GLU A 156 16.58 15.67 0.64
CA GLU A 156 17.85 15.28 1.28
C GLU A 156 18.78 14.61 0.29
N GLN A 157 18.26 13.72 -0.56
CA GLN A 157 19.09 13.01 -1.51
C GLN A 157 19.59 13.92 -2.63
N GLY A 158 18.76 14.87 -3.06
CA GLY A 158 19.16 15.97 -3.93
C GLY A 158 20.22 16.86 -3.26
N ARG A 159 20.16 17.03 -1.93
CA ARG A 159 21.19 17.76 -1.18
C ARG A 159 22.56 17.07 -1.28
N VAL A 160 22.59 15.79 -0.94
CA VAL A 160 23.81 14.98 -0.99
C VAL A 160 24.38 14.92 -2.41
N LEU A 161 23.51 14.83 -3.42
CA LEU A 161 23.95 14.78 -4.81
C LEU A 161 24.65 16.08 -5.26
N TRP A 162 24.17 17.26 -4.85
CA TRP A 162 24.88 18.50 -5.20
C TRP A 162 26.22 18.61 -4.50
N GLU A 163 26.33 18.23 -3.23
CA GLU A 163 27.59 18.25 -2.47
C GLU A 163 28.65 17.37 -3.15
N LEU A 164 28.24 16.17 -3.57
CA LEU A 164 29.10 15.24 -4.28
C LEU A 164 29.50 15.76 -5.66
N ASN A 165 28.58 16.38 -6.40
CA ASN A 165 28.87 16.97 -7.70
C ASN A 165 29.85 18.15 -7.60
N GLU A 166 29.77 18.93 -6.53
CA GLU A 166 30.69 20.03 -6.28
C GLU A 166 32.09 19.53 -5.90
N ALA A 167 32.16 18.55 -4.98
CA ALA A 167 33.43 17.92 -4.60
C ALA A 167 34.12 17.23 -5.78
N THR A 168 33.35 16.51 -6.61
CA THR A 168 33.85 15.87 -7.83
C THR A 168 34.30 16.93 -8.85
N GLY A 169 33.51 18.00 -9.08
CA GLY A 169 33.91 19.13 -9.92
C GLY A 169 35.26 19.75 -9.53
N ALA A 170 35.52 19.91 -8.23
CA ALA A 170 36.81 20.42 -7.73
C ALA A 170 37.98 19.45 -8.01
N ILE A 171 37.77 18.13 -7.85
CA ILE A 171 38.78 17.12 -8.17
C ILE A 171 39.09 17.11 -9.68
N ALA A 172 38.06 17.24 -10.53
CA ALA A 172 38.22 17.25 -11.98
C ALA A 172 39.12 18.39 -12.47
N GLN A 173 39.09 19.55 -11.81
CA GLN A 173 39.92 20.72 -12.15
C GLN A 173 41.42 20.48 -11.91
N GLN A 174 41.77 19.56 -11.01
CA GLN A 174 43.16 19.25 -10.64
C GLN A 174 43.70 18.01 -11.38
N MET A 175 42.87 17.30 -12.15
CA MET A 175 43.25 16.06 -12.83
C MET A 175 43.99 16.28 -14.15
N LEU A 176 45.04 15.49 -14.34
CA LEU A 176 45.74 15.34 -15.62
C LEU A 176 44.81 14.73 -16.67
N HIS A 177 44.98 15.17 -17.93
CA HIS A 177 44.10 14.80 -19.05
C HIS A 177 43.98 13.28 -19.26
N GLU A 178 45.02 12.52 -18.96
CA GLU A 178 45.07 11.06 -19.13
C GLU A 178 44.15 10.29 -18.16
N GLN A 179 43.83 10.87 -16.99
CA GLN A 179 42.94 10.24 -16.01
C GLN A 179 41.46 10.65 -16.12
N ARG A 180 41.15 11.58 -17.04
CA ARG A 180 39.84 12.21 -17.17
C ARG A 180 38.73 11.21 -17.55
N ASP A 181 39.00 10.31 -18.50
CA ASP A 181 38.00 9.35 -18.98
C ASP A 181 37.66 8.31 -17.91
N PHE A 182 38.68 7.85 -17.16
CA PHE A 182 38.50 6.96 -16.01
C PHE A 182 37.68 7.63 -14.89
N TYR A 183 37.96 8.90 -14.63
CA TYR A 183 37.23 9.69 -13.65
C TYR A 183 35.75 9.84 -14.02
N TYR A 184 35.42 10.26 -15.24
CA TYR A 184 34.01 10.39 -15.66
C TYR A 184 33.26 9.06 -15.67
N ALA A 185 33.92 7.95 -16.05
CA ALA A 185 33.33 6.62 -15.93
C ALA A 185 33.02 6.24 -14.47
N THR A 186 33.91 6.59 -13.54
CA THR A 186 33.72 6.33 -12.11
C THR A 186 32.59 7.16 -11.52
N VAL A 187 32.51 8.46 -11.87
CA VAL A 187 31.42 9.35 -11.43
C VAL A 187 30.07 8.91 -12.00
N ALA A 188 30.00 8.53 -13.28
CA ALA A 188 28.78 8.00 -13.88
C ALA A 188 28.33 6.68 -13.22
N GLY A 189 29.28 5.80 -12.89
CA GLY A 189 29.01 4.58 -12.13
C GLY A 189 28.44 4.87 -10.73
N ALA A 190 29.05 5.79 -9.99
CA ALA A 190 28.57 6.19 -8.66
C ALA A 190 27.21 6.90 -8.71
N ALA A 191 26.97 7.76 -9.70
CA ALA A 191 25.69 8.45 -9.91
C ALA A 191 24.54 7.46 -10.17
N SER A 192 24.82 6.35 -10.87
CA SER A 192 23.83 5.30 -11.13
C SER A 192 23.47 4.46 -9.89
N ALA A 193 24.28 4.53 -8.83
CA ALA A 193 24.05 3.82 -7.57
C ALA A 193 23.19 4.59 -6.56
N PHE A 194 22.84 5.86 -6.83
CA PHE A 194 21.91 6.60 -5.96
C PHE A 194 20.53 5.94 -5.98
N PRO A 195 19.99 5.55 -4.83
CA PRO A 195 18.70 4.88 -4.77
C PRO A 195 17.58 5.87 -5.07
N VAL A 196 17.09 5.93 -6.31
CA VAL A 196 15.80 6.59 -6.59
C VAL A 196 14.73 5.74 -5.93
N MET A 197 14.07 6.29 -4.90
CA MET A 197 12.93 5.61 -4.31
C MET A 197 11.77 5.67 -5.30
N SER A 198 11.51 4.56 -5.96
CA SER A 198 10.33 4.38 -6.79
C SER A 198 9.13 4.17 -5.85
N ILE A 199 8.10 4.99 -6.03
CA ILE A 199 6.77 4.74 -5.44
C ILE A 199 6.32 3.37 -5.96
N ARG A 200 6.34 2.37 -5.08
CA ARG A 200 5.83 1.02 -5.37
C ARG A 200 4.33 0.92 -5.13
#